data_AF-A0A7V8NGV3-F1
#
_entry.id   AF-A0A7V8NGV3-F1
#
_cell.length_a   1.000
_cell.length_b   1.000
_cell.length_c   1.000
_cell.angle_alpha   90.00
_cell.angle_beta   90.00
_cell.angle_gamma   90.00
#
_symmetry.space_group_name_H-M   'P 1'
#
loop_
_entity.id
_entity.type
_entity.pdbx_description
1 polymer ?
#
loop_
_entity_poly.entity_id
_entity_poly.type
_entity_poly.pdbx_seq_one_letter_code
_entity_poly.pdbx_strand_id
1 'polypeptide(L)'
;MVQYVVLSEGCAPPARLPPIRGRGTGIRRAAVCASARGPRPVTYGRRAPPSAENRRTVERAGTAVASEIENWLAGASIDPEVTALRPDYRALVVVAEGLRPGPSDADSERLLAAAEAGAVDPETHPHVLAWREAFRAFGAKPKRTRPSVDALLRRAPDGLPRVDRLTDLYNAISVAHVLPLGGEDLAHYTGPARLTRADGSEPFTTSVGGDQATEQPRPGEVVWRDDAGVTCRRWNWRQCVRTRLSQDTTRAVFILDALGPLDDAALDAAGEALTEALLTASPGASAARRLLR
;
A
#
# COMPACT_ATOMS: atom_id res chain seq x y z
N MET A 1 -23.57 -3.00 -15.13
CA MET A 1 -22.17 -3.02 -15.58
C MET A 1 -21.47 -1.82 -14.94
N VAL A 2 -20.92 -1.99 -13.74
CA VAL A 2 -20.22 -0.94 -12.99
C VAL A 2 -18.77 -1.40 -12.86
N GLN A 3 -17.89 -0.80 -13.66
CA GLN A 3 -16.45 -1.08 -13.68
C GLN A 3 -15.83 -0.71 -12.33
N TYR A 4 -15.37 -1.72 -11.60
CA TYR A 4 -14.50 -1.60 -10.44
C TYR A 4 -13.31 -2.50 -10.65
N VAL A 5 -12.13 -1.92 -10.49
CA VAL A 5 -10.83 -2.53 -10.78
C VAL A 5 -10.75 -2.89 -12.26
N VAL A 6 -9.74 -2.38 -12.95
CA VAL A 6 -9.43 -2.83 -14.31
C VAL A 6 -9.02 -4.29 -14.18
N LEU A 7 -9.99 -5.19 -14.33
CA LEU A 7 -9.71 -6.54 -14.83
C LEU A 7 -9.28 -6.33 -16.27
N SER A 8 -7.98 -6.41 -16.52
CA SER A 8 -7.49 -6.72 -17.86
C SER A 8 -8.07 -8.08 -18.24
N GLU A 9 -9.04 -8.10 -19.16
CA GLU A 9 -9.49 -9.34 -19.77
C GLU A 9 -8.35 -9.93 -20.63
N GLY A 10 -8.05 -11.21 -20.43
CA GLY A 10 -7.25 -11.99 -21.38
C GLY A 10 -6.01 -12.68 -20.80
N CYS A 11 -6.21 -13.78 -20.08
CA CYS A 11 -5.27 -14.89 -20.15
C CYS A 11 -6.04 -16.21 -19.99
N ALA A 12 -5.98 -17.05 -21.02
CA ALA A 12 -6.57 -18.39 -21.01
C ALA A 12 -5.92 -19.23 -19.90
N PRO A 13 -6.68 -20.13 -19.23
CA PRO A 13 -6.11 -20.97 -18.18
C PRO A 13 -5.04 -21.91 -18.77
N PRO A 14 -3.84 -22.02 -18.17
CA PRO A 14 -2.86 -23.01 -18.61
C PRO A 14 -3.36 -24.42 -18.30
N ALA A 15 -3.14 -25.32 -19.27
CA ALA A 15 -3.50 -26.72 -19.21
C ALA A 15 -2.86 -27.43 -18.00
N ARG A 16 -3.63 -28.34 -17.38
CA ARG A 16 -3.18 -29.18 -16.25
C ARG A 16 -2.00 -30.06 -16.66
N LEU A 17 -0.87 -29.91 -15.97
CA LEU A 17 0.24 -30.87 -16.02
C LEU A 17 -0.05 -32.08 -15.11
N PRO A 18 0.30 -33.31 -15.52
CA PRO A 18 0.13 -34.51 -14.71
C PRO A 18 1.19 -34.64 -13.60
N PRO A 19 0.91 -35.42 -12.53
CA PRO A 19 1.73 -35.46 -11.33
C PRO A 19 3.03 -36.24 -11.52
N ILE A 20 4.14 -35.68 -11.04
CA ILE A 20 5.45 -36.34 -10.97
C ILE A 20 5.51 -37.17 -9.67
N ARG A 21 5.67 -38.49 -9.82
CA ARG A 21 6.05 -39.41 -8.74
C ARG A 21 7.56 -39.40 -8.58
N GLY A 22 8.06 -39.12 -7.37
CA GLY A 22 9.48 -39.19 -7.03
C GLY A 22 9.70 -39.62 -5.59
N ARG A 23 10.29 -40.81 -5.41
CA ARG A 23 10.48 -41.52 -4.13
C ARG A 23 11.50 -40.83 -3.22
N GLY A 24 11.27 -40.94 -1.91
CA GLY A 24 12.24 -40.53 -0.90
C GLY A 24 13.33 -41.57 -0.59
N THR A 25 14.31 -41.13 0.18
CA THR A 25 15.25 -41.78 1.12
C THR A 25 16.28 -40.68 1.44
N GLY A 26 16.89 -40.50 2.60
CA GLY A 26 17.06 -41.28 3.81
C GLY A 26 18.29 -40.66 4.51
N ILE A 27 18.15 -40.37 5.79
CA ILE A 27 19.09 -39.67 6.68
C ILE A 27 20.45 -40.41 6.78
N ARG A 28 21.58 -39.67 6.90
CA ARG A 28 22.67 -40.00 7.86
C ARG A 28 23.45 -38.75 8.33
N ARG A 29 23.53 -38.63 9.67
CA ARG A 29 24.46 -37.79 10.45
C ARG A 29 25.89 -38.35 10.35
N ALA A 30 26.88 -37.46 10.42
CA ALA A 30 28.22 -37.79 10.91
C ALA A 30 28.72 -36.64 11.80
N ALA A 31 29.28 -37.03 12.96
CA ALA A 31 29.74 -36.17 14.03
C ALA A 31 31.24 -35.86 13.91
N VAL A 32 31.59 -34.63 14.32
CA VAL A 32 32.74 -34.15 15.10
C VAL A 32 34.08 -34.90 14.98
N CYS A 33 35.13 -34.14 14.63
CA CYS A 33 36.40 -34.21 15.35
C CYS A 33 37.14 -32.86 15.33
N ALA A 34 37.46 -32.37 16.52
CA ALA A 34 38.22 -31.16 16.78
C ALA A 34 39.73 -31.47 16.71
N SER A 35 40.53 -30.54 16.16
CA SER A 35 41.93 -30.45 16.55
C SER A 35 42.41 -29.00 16.51
N ALA A 36 43.06 -28.60 17.59
CA ALA A 36 43.55 -27.27 17.88
C ALA A 36 44.94 -27.05 17.28
N ARG A 37 45.19 -25.82 16.82
CA ARG A 37 46.48 -25.10 16.96
C ARG A 37 46.29 -23.65 16.50
N GLY A 38 46.24 -22.73 17.46
CA GLY A 38 46.08 -21.29 17.22
C GLY A 38 47.40 -20.61 16.83
N PRO A 39 47.37 -19.56 15.98
CA PRO A 39 48.50 -18.66 15.78
C PRO A 39 48.46 -17.45 16.74
N ARG A 40 49.66 -16.87 16.93
CA ARG A 40 50.06 -15.84 17.92
C ARG A 40 49.32 -14.49 17.78
N PRO A 41 49.25 -13.69 18.86
CA PRO A 41 48.52 -12.42 18.86
C PRO A 41 49.24 -11.33 18.05
N VAL A 42 48.48 -10.62 17.21
CA VAL A 42 48.88 -9.39 16.53
C VAL A 42 48.49 -8.20 17.41
N THR A 43 49.45 -7.35 17.73
CA THR A 43 49.24 -6.11 18.47
C THR A 43 48.59 -5.06 17.56
N TYR A 44 47.34 -4.69 17.83
CA TYR A 44 46.71 -3.51 17.24
C TYR A 44 47.20 -2.25 17.98
N GLY A 45 47.92 -1.38 17.26
CA GLY A 45 48.25 -0.04 17.76
C GLY A 45 46.99 0.78 18.00
N ARG A 46 46.87 1.39 19.18
CA ARG A 46 45.81 2.34 19.51
C ARG A 46 45.88 3.53 18.55
N ARG A 47 44.86 3.73 17.71
CA ARG A 47 44.63 5.01 17.03
C ARG A 47 44.28 6.07 18.06
N ALA A 48 44.97 7.21 18.02
CA ALA A 48 44.63 8.36 18.83
C ALA A 48 43.21 8.88 18.49
N PRO A 49 42.43 9.36 19.48
CA PRO A 49 41.14 9.97 19.19
C PRO A 49 41.33 11.28 18.39
N PRO A 50 40.39 11.63 17.50
CA PRO A 50 40.47 12.85 16.73
C PRO A 50 40.42 14.08 17.65
N SER A 51 41.15 15.13 17.26
CA SER A 51 41.24 16.40 17.97
C SER A 51 39.87 17.07 18.12
N ALA A 52 39.72 17.89 19.17
CA ALA A 52 38.48 18.60 19.51
C ALA A 52 37.94 19.50 18.37
N GLU A 53 38.80 19.85 17.40
CA GLU A 53 38.46 20.66 16.24
C GLU A 53 37.65 19.88 15.18
N ASN A 54 37.94 18.58 15.00
CA ASN A 54 37.11 17.68 14.20
C ASN A 54 35.76 17.37 14.85
N ARG A 55 35.65 17.52 16.18
CA ARG A 55 34.39 17.30 16.89
C ARG A 55 33.40 18.44 16.64
N ARG A 56 33.88 19.67 16.49
CA ARG A 56 33.07 20.86 16.20
C ARG A 56 32.60 20.95 14.74
N THR A 57 33.37 20.42 13.78
CA THR A 57 32.91 20.32 12.37
C THR A 57 31.91 19.18 12.16
N VAL A 58 31.97 18.10 12.96
CA VAL A 58 31.00 17.00 12.92
C VAL A 58 29.70 17.36 13.65
N GLU A 59 29.75 18.13 14.74
CA GLU A 59 28.54 18.57 15.47
C GLU A 59 27.73 19.67 14.77
N ARG A 60 28.34 20.46 13.86
CA ARG A 60 27.66 21.56 13.16
C ARG A 60 27.13 21.22 11.76
N ALA A 61 27.36 19.99 11.29
CA ALA A 61 26.82 19.47 10.03
C ALA A 61 25.54 18.61 10.23
N GLY A 62 24.98 18.59 11.44
CA GLY A 62 23.75 17.90 11.78
C GLY A 62 22.48 18.74 11.53
N THR A 63 22.31 19.29 10.34
CA THR A 63 20.95 19.46 9.81
C THR A 63 20.76 18.28 8.88
N ALA A 64 20.16 17.20 9.37
CA ALA A 64 19.91 16.02 8.57
C ALA A 64 19.11 16.45 7.33
N VAL A 65 19.70 16.32 6.14
CA VAL A 65 18.95 16.40 4.90
C VAL A 65 17.97 15.23 4.93
N ALA A 66 16.69 15.52 5.14
CA ALA A 66 15.64 14.51 5.13
C ALA A 66 15.69 13.76 3.78
N SER A 67 15.49 12.44 3.82
CA SER A 67 15.47 11.62 2.60
C SER A 67 14.36 12.10 1.65
N GLU A 68 14.45 11.74 0.38
CA GLU A 68 13.39 12.08 -0.59
C GLU A 68 12.02 11.59 -0.13
N ILE A 69 11.95 10.40 0.46
CA ILE A 69 10.72 9.84 1.02
C ILE A 69 10.19 10.70 2.18
N GLU A 70 11.05 11.10 3.10
CA GLU A 70 10.65 11.92 4.25
C GLU A 70 10.12 13.27 3.78
N ASN A 71 10.74 13.88 2.77
CA ASN A 71 10.25 15.13 2.17
C ASN A 71 8.90 14.92 1.45
N TRP A 72 8.74 13.82 0.71
CA TRP A 72 7.47 13.51 0.04
C TRP A 72 6.35 13.26 1.05
N LEU A 73 6.61 12.46 2.09
CA LEU A 73 5.69 12.23 3.20
C LEU A 73 5.37 13.52 3.94
N ALA A 74 6.35 14.40 4.18
CA ALA A 74 6.17 15.70 4.82
C ALA A 74 5.26 16.64 3.99
N GLY A 75 5.29 16.51 2.66
CA GLY A 75 4.42 17.27 1.75
C GLY A 75 2.99 16.72 1.64
N ALA A 76 2.76 15.46 2.00
CA ALA A 76 1.41 14.87 1.93
C ALA A 76 0.46 15.55 2.93
N SER A 77 -0.78 15.83 2.51
CA SER A 77 -1.71 16.67 3.28
C SER A 77 -3.19 16.36 3.03
N ILE A 78 -4.01 16.82 3.97
CA ILE A 78 -5.48 16.80 3.90
C ILE A 78 -5.94 18.26 3.93
N ASP A 79 -6.78 18.64 2.96
CA ASP A 79 -7.30 20.00 2.90
C ASP A 79 -8.32 20.25 4.02
N PRO A 80 -8.36 21.47 4.58
CA PRO A 80 -9.30 21.82 5.66
C PRO A 80 -10.77 21.57 5.34
N GLU A 81 -11.19 21.68 4.07
CA GLU A 81 -12.57 21.38 3.67
C GLU A 81 -12.93 19.90 3.86
N VAL A 82 -11.96 19.00 3.73
CA VAL A 82 -12.16 17.57 3.95
C VAL A 82 -12.23 17.29 5.46
N THR A 83 -11.34 17.90 6.25
CA THR A 83 -11.40 17.83 7.72
C THR A 83 -12.71 18.42 8.26
N ALA A 84 -13.22 19.50 7.67
CA ALA A 84 -14.52 20.07 8.04
C ALA A 84 -15.68 19.12 7.69
N LEU A 85 -15.60 18.40 6.57
CA LEU A 85 -16.60 17.42 6.16
C LEU A 85 -16.59 16.16 7.03
N ARG A 86 -15.42 15.65 7.39
CA ARG A 86 -15.20 14.47 8.25
C ARG A 86 -14.05 14.71 9.23
N PRO A 87 -14.32 15.33 10.39
CA PRO A 87 -13.29 15.63 11.40
C PRO A 87 -12.64 14.38 12.02
N ASP A 88 -13.29 13.22 11.88
CA ASP A 88 -12.82 11.92 12.35
C ASP A 88 -11.97 11.17 11.32
N TYR A 89 -11.72 11.77 10.16
CA TYR A 89 -10.90 11.18 9.11
C TYR A 89 -9.41 11.25 9.43
N ARG A 90 -8.70 10.16 9.16
CA ARG A 90 -7.24 10.06 9.20
C ARG A 90 -6.75 9.23 8.03
N ALA A 91 -5.52 9.49 7.59
CA ALA A 91 -4.86 8.67 6.59
C ALA A 91 -3.49 8.23 7.08
N LEU A 92 -3.23 6.92 7.15
CA LEU A 92 -1.87 6.43 7.28
C LEU A 92 -1.28 6.23 5.89
N VAL A 93 -0.26 7.01 5.57
CA VAL A 93 0.44 6.97 4.29
C VAL A 93 1.73 6.19 4.48
N VAL A 94 1.90 5.11 3.73
CA VAL A 94 3.10 4.26 3.75
C VAL A 94 3.78 4.36 2.39
N VAL A 95 5.04 4.78 2.36
CA VAL A 95 5.88 4.75 1.15
C VAL A 95 6.88 3.61 1.27
N ALA A 96 6.96 2.76 0.24
CA ALA A 96 7.92 1.67 0.17
C ALA A 96 8.75 1.76 -1.11
N GLU A 97 10.04 1.46 -0.98
CA GLU A 97 11.01 1.46 -2.08
C GLU A 97 11.76 0.12 -2.12
N GLY A 98 12.27 -0.23 -3.31
CA GLY A 98 12.95 -1.52 -3.53
C GLY A 98 11.97 -2.69 -3.54
N LEU A 99 10.69 -2.44 -3.83
CA LEU A 99 9.67 -3.47 -3.96
C LEU A 99 10.02 -4.40 -5.12
N ARG A 100 9.73 -5.69 -4.93
CA ARG A 100 9.86 -6.71 -5.98
C ARG A 100 8.51 -6.85 -6.68
N PRO A 101 8.35 -6.32 -7.90
CA PRO A 101 7.09 -6.41 -8.60
C PRO A 101 6.91 -7.81 -9.22
N GLY A 102 5.74 -8.05 -9.81
CA GLY A 102 5.47 -9.27 -10.56
C GLY A 102 4.04 -9.78 -10.40
N PRO A 103 3.73 -10.91 -11.03
CA PRO A 103 2.42 -11.54 -10.92
C PRO A 103 2.14 -11.99 -9.48
N SER A 104 0.87 -12.27 -9.20
CA SER A 104 0.44 -13.00 -8.01
C SER A 104 1.29 -14.26 -7.79
N ASP A 105 1.60 -14.57 -6.53
CA ASP A 105 2.39 -15.74 -6.16
C ASP A 105 1.79 -16.47 -4.95
N ALA A 106 2.46 -17.54 -4.50
CA ALA A 106 1.94 -18.35 -3.40
C ALA A 106 1.82 -17.59 -2.06
N ASP A 107 2.58 -16.51 -1.87
CA ASP A 107 2.53 -15.71 -0.65
C ASP A 107 1.39 -14.71 -0.71
N SER A 108 1.24 -13.98 -1.82
CA SER A 108 0.11 -13.08 -2.03
C SER A 108 -1.22 -13.84 -2.01
N GLU A 109 -1.23 -15.05 -2.57
CA GLU A 109 -2.42 -15.87 -2.65
C GLU A 109 -2.85 -16.45 -1.31
N ARG A 110 -1.88 -16.82 -0.46
CA ARG A 110 -2.16 -17.24 0.93
C ARG A 110 -2.81 -16.11 1.73
N LEU A 111 -2.36 -14.88 1.56
CA LEU A 111 -2.93 -13.71 2.25
C LEU A 111 -4.34 -13.40 1.76
N LEU A 112 -4.59 -13.44 0.45
CA LEU A 112 -5.94 -13.30 -0.11
C LEU A 112 -6.89 -14.36 0.44
N ALA A 113 -6.48 -15.63 0.42
CA ALA A 113 -7.30 -16.74 0.94
C ALA A 113 -7.62 -16.59 2.45
N ALA A 114 -6.65 -16.14 3.25
CA ALA A 114 -6.87 -15.86 4.66
C ALA A 114 -7.85 -14.70 4.88
N ALA A 115 -7.72 -13.62 4.09
CA ALA A 115 -8.62 -12.48 4.14
C ALA A 115 -10.04 -12.85 3.71
N GLU A 116 -10.20 -13.68 2.68
CA GLU A 116 -11.49 -14.22 2.24
C GLU A 116 -12.17 -15.03 3.34
N ALA A 117 -11.42 -15.92 4.00
CA ALA A 117 -11.95 -16.74 5.09
C ALA A 117 -12.34 -15.92 6.34
N GLY A 118 -11.65 -14.79 6.56
CA GLY A 118 -11.91 -13.86 7.67
C GLY A 118 -12.87 -12.71 7.34
N ALA A 119 -13.42 -12.66 6.12
CA ALA A 119 -14.22 -11.52 5.68
C ALA A 119 -15.50 -11.37 6.51
N VAL A 120 -15.73 -10.16 6.99
CA VAL A 120 -16.91 -9.79 7.79
C VAL A 120 -18.08 -9.34 6.90
N ASP A 121 -19.29 -9.35 7.45
CA ASP A 121 -20.46 -8.83 6.75
C ASP A 121 -20.40 -7.28 6.62
N PRO A 122 -20.30 -6.74 5.39
CA PRO A 122 -20.24 -5.30 5.17
C PRO A 122 -21.58 -4.59 5.44
N GLU A 123 -22.70 -5.29 5.60
CA GLU A 123 -23.98 -4.65 5.94
C GLU A 123 -24.06 -4.22 7.40
N THR A 124 -23.31 -4.86 8.28
CA THR A 124 -23.38 -4.63 9.73
C THR A 124 -22.09 -4.03 10.31
N HIS A 125 -20.98 -4.05 9.57
CA HIS A 125 -19.71 -3.55 10.08
C HIS A 125 -19.68 -2.01 10.27
N PRO A 126 -19.40 -1.49 11.49
CA PRO A 126 -19.47 -0.07 11.80
C PRO A 126 -18.62 0.83 10.90
N HIS A 127 -17.37 0.43 10.61
CA HIS A 127 -16.47 1.23 9.76
C HIS A 127 -16.98 1.31 8.32
N VAL A 128 -17.58 0.24 7.79
CA VAL A 128 -18.15 0.22 6.43
C VAL A 128 -19.38 1.14 6.36
N LEU A 129 -20.23 1.11 7.39
CA LEU A 129 -21.37 2.01 7.50
C LEU A 129 -20.94 3.50 7.54
N ALA A 130 -19.91 3.82 8.33
CA ALA A 130 -19.34 5.17 8.38
C ALA A 130 -18.81 5.63 7.01
N TRP A 131 -18.15 4.75 6.25
CA TRP A 131 -17.71 5.07 4.88
C TRP A 131 -18.88 5.33 3.93
N ARG A 132 -19.98 4.57 4.05
CA ARG A 132 -21.20 4.85 3.27
C ARG A 132 -21.78 6.22 3.63
N GLU A 133 -21.73 6.63 4.89
CA GLU A 133 -22.16 7.97 5.33
C GLU A 133 -21.24 9.07 4.80
N ALA A 134 -19.91 8.90 4.89
CA ALA A 134 -18.95 9.84 4.34
C ALA A 134 -19.18 10.06 2.84
N PHE A 135 -19.44 9.00 2.07
CA PHE A 135 -19.78 9.09 0.66
C PHE A 135 -21.08 9.87 0.40
N ARG A 136 -22.11 9.69 1.23
CA ARG A 136 -23.35 10.48 1.11
C ARG A 136 -23.10 11.96 1.42
N ALA A 137 -22.22 12.27 2.37
CA ALA A 137 -21.94 13.64 2.82
C ALA A 137 -21.39 14.55 1.71
N PHE A 138 -20.63 14.01 0.74
CA PHE A 138 -20.20 14.75 -0.45
C PHE A 138 -21.07 14.50 -1.71
N GLY A 139 -22.25 13.89 -1.55
CA GLY A 139 -23.21 13.70 -2.64
C GLY A 139 -22.99 12.47 -3.52
N ALA A 140 -22.04 11.58 -3.18
CA ALA A 140 -21.92 10.30 -3.86
C ALA A 140 -23.04 9.33 -3.46
N LYS A 141 -23.23 8.31 -4.30
CA LYS A 141 -24.24 7.26 -4.09
C LYS A 141 -23.50 5.96 -3.78
N PRO A 142 -23.31 5.58 -2.49
CA PRO A 142 -22.48 4.43 -2.12
C PRO A 142 -22.88 3.11 -2.77
N LYS A 143 -24.15 2.94 -3.18
CA LYS A 143 -24.56 1.73 -3.91
C LYS A 143 -24.08 1.68 -5.38
N ARG A 144 -23.78 2.84 -5.98
CA ARG A 144 -23.24 2.98 -7.35
C ARG A 144 -21.73 3.18 -7.36
N THR A 145 -21.21 3.90 -6.36
CA THR A 145 -19.80 4.20 -6.14
C THR A 145 -19.49 3.85 -4.69
N ARG A 146 -19.40 2.55 -4.41
CA ARG A 146 -18.94 1.94 -3.16
C ARG A 146 -17.50 2.37 -2.78
N PRO A 147 -17.26 2.62 -1.49
CA PRO A 147 -15.92 2.58 -0.90
C PRO A 147 -15.22 1.24 -1.24
N SER A 148 -13.91 1.24 -1.44
CA SER A 148 -13.16 0.04 -1.85
C SER A 148 -13.37 -1.14 -0.89
N VAL A 149 -13.32 -0.91 0.42
CA VAL A 149 -13.53 -1.96 1.43
C VAL A 149 -14.93 -2.59 1.35
N ASP A 150 -15.98 -1.80 1.10
CA ASP A 150 -17.36 -2.32 0.92
C ASP A 150 -17.43 -3.19 -0.34
N ALA A 151 -16.72 -2.81 -1.41
CA ALA A 151 -16.66 -3.59 -2.63
C ALA A 151 -15.88 -4.91 -2.44
N LEU A 152 -14.74 -4.89 -1.74
CA LEU A 152 -13.91 -6.06 -1.50
C LEU A 152 -14.60 -7.08 -0.58
N LEU A 153 -15.18 -6.63 0.54
CA LEU A 153 -15.90 -7.52 1.47
C LEU A 153 -17.08 -8.22 0.79
N ARG A 154 -17.80 -7.54 -0.10
CA ARG A 154 -18.90 -8.16 -0.86
C ARG A 154 -18.43 -9.18 -1.87
N ARG A 155 -17.18 -9.06 -2.33
CA ARG A 155 -16.58 -9.96 -3.30
C ARG A 155 -15.89 -11.15 -2.64
N ALA A 156 -15.46 -11.03 -1.38
CA ALA A 156 -14.76 -12.08 -0.66
C ALA A 156 -15.43 -13.47 -0.71
N PRO A 157 -16.78 -13.60 -0.63
CA PRO A 157 -17.44 -14.91 -0.77
C PRO A 157 -17.23 -15.59 -2.14
N ASP A 158 -17.05 -14.80 -3.20
CA ASP A 158 -16.81 -15.27 -4.57
C ASP A 158 -15.32 -15.28 -4.94
N GLY A 159 -14.46 -14.86 -4.02
CA GLY A 159 -13.03 -14.68 -4.23
C GLY A 159 -12.63 -13.26 -4.66
N LEU A 160 -11.61 -12.72 -4.00
CA LEU A 160 -10.94 -11.47 -4.31
C LEU A 160 -10.23 -11.55 -5.68
N PRO A 161 -9.99 -10.41 -6.35
CA PRO A 161 -9.21 -10.38 -7.57
C PRO A 161 -7.76 -10.80 -7.29
N ARG A 162 -7.18 -11.60 -8.21
CA ARG A 162 -5.74 -11.86 -8.30
C ARG A 162 -5.21 -11.01 -9.44
N VAL A 163 -4.49 -9.94 -9.13
CA VAL A 163 -4.11 -8.91 -10.11
C VAL A 163 -2.61 -8.95 -10.36
N ASP A 164 -1.86 -8.67 -9.31
CA ASP A 164 -0.41 -8.67 -9.23
C ASP A 164 -0.03 -8.79 -7.76
N ARG A 165 1.23 -9.13 -7.48
CA ARG A 165 1.69 -9.34 -6.11
C ARG A 165 1.32 -8.18 -5.18
N LEU A 166 1.65 -6.94 -5.53
CA LEU A 166 1.47 -5.80 -4.63
C LEU A 166 -0.01 -5.50 -4.41
N THR A 167 -0.82 -5.61 -5.48
CA THR A 167 -2.27 -5.42 -5.42
C THR A 167 -2.95 -6.45 -4.53
N ASP A 168 -2.53 -7.70 -4.64
CA ASP A 168 -3.05 -8.80 -3.83
C ASP A 168 -2.73 -8.60 -2.33
N LEU A 169 -1.49 -8.24 -2.01
CA LEU A 169 -1.07 -7.98 -0.63
C LEU A 169 -1.94 -6.90 0.00
N TYR A 170 -2.07 -5.76 -0.67
CA TYR A 170 -2.78 -4.61 -0.12
C TYR A 170 -4.29 -4.88 0.00
N ASN A 171 -4.88 -5.62 -0.96
CA ASN A 171 -6.29 -6.02 -0.90
C ASN A 171 -6.56 -7.01 0.24
N ALA A 172 -5.64 -7.94 0.49
CA ALA A 172 -5.75 -8.87 1.62
C ALA A 172 -5.76 -8.11 2.96
N ILE A 173 -4.84 -7.15 3.14
CA ILE A 173 -4.81 -6.31 4.34
C ILE A 173 -6.06 -5.43 4.46
N SER A 174 -6.55 -4.85 3.35
CA SER A 174 -7.79 -4.06 3.33
C SER A 174 -8.97 -4.82 3.89
N VAL A 175 -9.13 -6.09 3.48
CA VAL A 175 -10.23 -6.95 3.91
C VAL A 175 -10.01 -7.42 5.36
N ALA A 176 -8.81 -7.88 5.70
CA ALA A 176 -8.49 -8.39 7.04
C ALA A 176 -8.66 -7.33 8.14
N HIS A 177 -8.37 -6.05 7.84
CA HIS A 177 -8.49 -4.93 8.78
C HIS A 177 -9.74 -4.06 8.53
N VAL A 178 -10.58 -4.45 7.57
CA VAL A 178 -11.88 -3.80 7.29
C VAL A 178 -11.75 -2.28 7.07
N LEU A 179 -10.77 -1.85 6.27
CA LEU A 179 -10.54 -0.44 5.93
C LEU A 179 -10.19 -0.23 4.45
N PRO A 180 -10.54 0.92 3.84
CA PRO A 180 -10.12 1.23 2.48
C PRO A 180 -8.61 1.40 2.40
N LEU A 181 -7.98 0.57 1.56
CA LEU A 181 -6.54 0.60 1.33
C LEU A 181 -6.30 0.55 -0.18
N GLY A 182 -5.49 1.48 -0.68
CA GLY A 182 -5.07 1.53 -2.08
C GLY A 182 -3.56 1.69 -2.21
N GLY A 183 -2.98 1.07 -3.24
CA GLY A 183 -1.56 1.23 -3.61
C GLY A 183 -1.40 1.94 -4.95
N GLU A 184 -0.40 2.81 -5.04
CA GLU A 184 -0.12 3.61 -6.23
C GLU A 184 1.37 3.65 -6.54
N ASP A 185 1.71 3.65 -7.83
CA ASP A 185 3.08 3.74 -8.32
C ASP A 185 3.62 5.15 -8.11
N LEU A 186 4.56 5.26 -7.17
CA LEU A 186 5.11 6.54 -6.74
C LEU A 186 6.03 7.17 -7.79
N ALA A 187 6.56 6.39 -8.74
CA ALA A 187 7.37 6.93 -9.82
C ALA A 187 6.54 7.78 -10.81
N HIS A 188 5.20 7.63 -10.79
CA HIS A 188 4.28 8.35 -11.66
C HIS A 188 3.58 9.54 -10.98
N TYR A 189 3.94 9.85 -9.73
CA TYR A 189 3.47 11.02 -9.01
C TYR A 189 4.22 12.29 -9.42
N THR A 190 3.50 13.40 -9.49
CA THR A 190 4.07 14.76 -9.57
C THR A 190 3.77 15.48 -8.27
N GLY A 191 4.76 15.53 -7.38
CA GLY A 191 4.60 16.11 -6.04
C GLY A 191 3.92 15.16 -5.05
N PRO A 192 3.65 15.65 -3.82
CA PRO A 192 3.05 14.85 -2.76
C PRO A 192 1.54 14.69 -2.89
N ALA A 193 1.00 13.60 -2.35
CA ALA A 193 -0.43 13.32 -2.34
C ALA A 193 -1.21 14.31 -1.47
N ARG A 194 -2.34 14.80 -2.00
CA ARG A 194 -3.25 15.71 -1.32
C ARG A 194 -4.68 15.21 -1.40
N LEU A 195 -5.36 15.17 -0.26
CA LEU A 195 -6.79 14.89 -0.21
C LEU A 195 -7.55 16.22 -0.21
N THR A 196 -8.31 16.46 -1.28
CA THR A 196 -9.00 17.73 -1.50
C THR A 196 -10.47 17.53 -1.85
N ARG A 197 -11.24 18.62 -1.84
CA ARG A 197 -12.54 18.68 -2.50
C ARG A 197 -12.34 19.26 -3.89
N ALA A 198 -12.71 18.48 -4.89
CA ALA A 198 -12.49 18.83 -6.28
C ALA A 198 -13.23 20.11 -6.68
N ASP A 199 -12.60 20.94 -7.51
CA ASP A 199 -13.24 22.10 -8.13
C ASP A 199 -13.86 21.76 -9.50
N GLY A 200 -13.55 20.58 -10.04
CA GLY A 200 -14.06 20.06 -11.30
C GLY A 200 -13.17 20.37 -12.51
N SER A 201 -12.06 21.06 -12.33
CA SER A 201 -11.05 21.29 -13.36
C SER A 201 -10.02 20.16 -13.42
N GLU A 202 -9.90 19.35 -12.37
CA GLU A 202 -8.80 18.39 -12.24
C GLU A 202 -8.93 17.25 -13.26
N PRO A 203 -7.88 16.97 -14.04
CA PRO A 203 -7.91 15.85 -14.97
C PRO A 203 -7.90 14.52 -14.22
N PHE A 204 -8.74 13.58 -14.66
CA PHE A 204 -8.78 12.20 -14.18
C PHE A 204 -8.66 11.23 -15.34
N THR A 205 -7.45 10.71 -15.56
CA THR A 205 -7.20 9.70 -16.60
C THR A 205 -7.76 8.35 -16.15
N THR A 206 -8.69 7.82 -16.93
CA THR A 206 -9.39 6.57 -16.64
C THR A 206 -9.51 5.72 -17.91
N SER A 207 -10.14 4.55 -17.79
CA SER A 207 -10.48 3.72 -18.95
C SER A 207 -12.00 3.62 -19.10
N VAL A 208 -12.51 3.88 -20.30
CA VAL A 208 -13.93 3.77 -20.65
C VAL A 208 -14.03 2.84 -21.85
N GLY A 209 -14.72 1.71 -21.71
CA GLY A 209 -14.84 0.72 -22.80
C GLY A 209 -13.51 0.06 -23.22
N GLY A 210 -12.46 0.13 -22.40
CA GLY A 210 -11.12 -0.37 -22.72
C GLY A 210 -10.16 0.72 -23.20
N ASP A 211 -10.67 1.84 -23.69
CA ASP A 211 -9.86 2.95 -24.18
C ASP A 211 -9.54 3.95 -23.07
N GLN A 212 -8.39 4.61 -23.19
CA GLN A 212 -8.02 5.68 -22.27
C GLN A 212 -8.89 6.91 -22.53
N ALA A 213 -9.49 7.44 -21.46
CA ALA A 213 -10.29 8.65 -21.48
C ALA A 213 -9.87 9.57 -20.34
N THR A 214 -10.06 10.88 -20.53
CA THR A 214 -9.90 11.87 -19.46
C THR A 214 -11.28 12.36 -19.06
N GLU A 215 -11.62 12.17 -17.79
CA GLU A 215 -12.81 12.74 -17.18
C GLU A 215 -12.43 13.84 -16.18
N GLN A 216 -13.43 14.52 -15.64
CA GLN A 216 -13.28 15.43 -14.51
C GLN A 216 -14.15 14.96 -13.33
N PRO A 217 -13.68 15.11 -12.07
CA PRO A 217 -14.54 14.98 -10.91
C PRO A 217 -15.63 16.05 -10.95
N ARG A 218 -16.76 15.80 -10.28
CA ARG A 218 -17.73 16.88 -10.06
C ARG A 218 -17.22 17.79 -8.93
N PRO A 219 -17.53 19.09 -8.98
CA PRO A 219 -17.25 19.98 -7.87
C PRO A 219 -17.76 19.41 -6.54
N GLY A 220 -16.91 19.44 -5.51
CA GLY A 220 -17.19 18.89 -4.19
C GLY A 220 -16.95 17.38 -4.03
N GLU A 221 -16.63 16.62 -5.07
CA GLU A 221 -16.13 15.23 -4.87
C GLU A 221 -14.87 15.27 -4.01
N VAL A 222 -14.76 14.39 -3.00
CA VAL A 222 -13.48 14.22 -2.30
C VAL A 222 -12.56 13.37 -3.17
N VAL A 223 -11.33 13.81 -3.39
CA VAL A 223 -10.37 13.14 -4.28
C VAL A 223 -8.96 13.17 -3.70
N TRP A 224 -8.23 12.07 -3.86
CA TRP A 224 -6.78 12.13 -3.79
C TRP A 224 -6.24 12.65 -5.12
N ARG A 225 -5.28 13.56 -5.06
CA ARG A 225 -4.62 14.13 -6.22
C ARG A 225 -3.15 14.41 -5.94
N ASP A 226 -2.42 14.65 -7.02
CA ASP A 226 -1.11 15.27 -7.01
C ASP A 226 -1.15 16.59 -7.83
N ASP A 227 0.01 17.11 -8.24
CA ASP A 227 0.09 18.33 -9.04
C ASP A 227 -0.41 18.14 -10.47
N ALA A 228 -0.36 16.91 -10.99
CA ALA A 228 -0.76 16.60 -12.36
C ALA A 228 -2.25 16.25 -12.49
N GLY A 229 -2.92 15.78 -11.43
CA GLY A 229 -4.36 15.53 -11.45
C GLY A 229 -4.85 14.56 -10.39
N VAL A 230 -6.09 14.11 -10.54
CA VAL A 230 -6.72 13.15 -9.62
C VAL A 230 -6.05 11.78 -9.75
N THR A 231 -5.61 11.24 -8.61
CA THR A 231 -5.02 9.90 -8.51
C THR A 231 -6.04 8.87 -8.03
N CYS A 232 -6.91 9.24 -7.09
CA CYS A 232 -8.08 8.43 -6.70
C CYS A 232 -9.33 9.30 -6.59
N ARG A 233 -10.33 8.97 -7.41
CA ARG A 233 -11.60 9.69 -7.48
C ARG A 233 -12.56 9.18 -6.42
N ARG A 234 -13.41 10.06 -5.86
CA ARG A 234 -14.42 9.77 -4.82
C ARG A 234 -13.79 9.02 -3.65
N TRP A 235 -12.79 9.66 -3.04
CA TRP A 235 -12.04 9.26 -1.86
C TRP A 235 -11.22 7.98 -2.05
N ASN A 236 -11.89 6.83 -2.08
CA ASN A 236 -11.29 5.51 -2.23
C ASN A 236 -12.13 4.63 -3.16
N TRP A 237 -12.76 5.25 -4.16
CA TRP A 237 -13.58 4.54 -5.13
C TRP A 237 -12.75 4.03 -6.32
N ARG A 238 -12.17 4.92 -7.10
CA ARG A 238 -11.60 4.58 -8.42
C ARG A 238 -10.28 5.30 -8.64
N GLN A 239 -9.22 4.52 -8.71
CA GLN A 239 -7.89 5.00 -9.08
C GLN A 239 -7.81 5.37 -10.56
N CYS A 240 -6.94 6.33 -10.87
CA CYS A 240 -6.58 6.71 -12.23
C CYS A 240 -5.70 5.64 -12.89
N VAL A 241 -5.50 5.73 -14.20
CA VAL A 241 -4.58 4.83 -14.93
C VAL A 241 -3.12 5.17 -14.64
N ARG A 242 -2.80 6.47 -14.53
CA ARG A 242 -1.42 6.99 -14.50
C ARG A 242 -0.60 6.48 -13.32
N THR A 243 -1.20 6.41 -12.13
CA THR A 243 -0.51 6.00 -10.89
C THR A 243 -0.83 4.56 -10.48
N ARG A 244 -1.44 3.76 -11.37
CA ARG A 244 -1.77 2.38 -11.05
C ARG A 244 -0.50 1.56 -10.85
N LEU A 245 -0.52 0.67 -9.86
CA LEU A 245 0.51 -0.37 -9.74
C LEU A 245 0.58 -1.24 -11.00
N SER A 246 1.78 -1.69 -11.31
CA SER A 246 2.06 -2.60 -12.42
C SER A 246 3.02 -3.68 -11.96
N GLN A 247 3.24 -4.68 -12.83
CA GLN A 247 4.26 -5.71 -12.62
C GLN A 247 5.71 -5.19 -12.77
N ASP A 248 5.89 -3.87 -12.93
CA ASP A 248 7.19 -3.20 -12.93
C ASP A 248 7.37 -2.23 -11.75
N THR A 249 6.36 -2.04 -10.89
CA THR A 249 6.39 -1.05 -9.82
C THR A 249 7.35 -1.43 -8.68
N THR A 250 8.46 -0.71 -8.56
CA THR A 250 9.47 -0.89 -7.50
C THR A 250 9.37 0.13 -6.36
N ARG A 251 8.57 1.19 -6.56
CA ARG A 251 8.36 2.27 -5.60
C ARG A 251 6.88 2.60 -5.54
N ALA A 252 6.28 2.50 -4.36
CA ALA A 252 4.84 2.68 -4.21
C ALA A 252 4.48 3.49 -2.96
N VAL A 253 3.36 4.20 -3.04
CA VAL A 253 2.66 4.76 -1.90
C VAL A 253 1.38 3.96 -1.66
N PHE A 254 1.11 3.67 -0.40
CA PHE A 254 -0.12 3.04 0.06
C PHE A 254 -0.84 3.98 1.01
N ILE A 255 -2.15 4.15 0.81
CA ILE A 255 -2.98 5.03 1.61
C ILE A 255 -4.02 4.16 2.32
N LEU A 256 -3.98 4.18 3.65
CA LEU A 256 -4.95 3.54 4.53
C LEU A 256 -5.89 4.62 5.08
N ASP A 257 -7.13 4.61 4.62
CA ASP A 257 -8.14 5.58 5.05
C ASP A 257 -8.90 5.09 6.29
N ALA A 258 -9.02 5.93 7.31
CA ALA A 258 -9.73 5.59 8.55
C ALA A 258 -10.76 6.65 8.94
N LEU A 259 -11.91 6.19 9.45
CA LEU A 259 -12.94 7.01 10.10
C LEU A 259 -13.10 6.57 11.57
N GLY A 260 -13.89 7.31 12.35
CA GLY A 260 -13.99 7.16 13.81
C GLY A 260 -14.20 5.73 14.34
N PRO A 261 -14.98 4.84 13.70
CA PRO A 261 -15.16 3.47 14.18
C PRO A 261 -13.90 2.59 14.14
N LEU A 262 -12.87 2.98 13.40
CA LEU A 262 -11.57 2.32 13.38
C LEU A 262 -10.59 3.23 14.11
N ASP A 263 -10.14 2.85 15.30
CA ASP A 263 -9.25 3.68 16.13
C ASP A 263 -7.80 3.70 15.61
N ASP A 264 -6.98 4.55 16.22
CA ASP A 264 -5.59 4.74 15.77
C ASP A 264 -4.72 3.49 16.02
N ALA A 265 -5.05 2.64 17.00
CA ALA A 265 -4.32 1.40 17.25
C ALA A 265 -4.62 0.34 16.17
N ALA A 266 -5.89 0.23 15.76
CA ALA A 266 -6.30 -0.62 14.65
C ALA A 266 -5.72 -0.14 13.31
N LEU A 267 -5.64 1.18 13.10
CA LEU A 267 -4.99 1.76 11.92
C LEU A 267 -3.49 1.46 11.90
N ASP A 268 -2.82 1.63 13.03
CA ASP A 268 -1.39 1.33 13.17
C ASP A 268 -1.11 -0.15 12.91
N ALA A 269 -1.92 -1.05 13.48
CA ALA A 269 -1.82 -2.49 13.25
C ALA A 269 -1.99 -2.88 11.77
N ALA A 270 -2.90 -2.22 11.04
CA ALA A 270 -3.05 -2.44 9.60
C ALA A 270 -1.84 -1.94 8.81
N GLY A 271 -1.26 -0.80 9.22
CA GLY A 271 -0.04 -0.26 8.64
C GLY A 271 1.18 -1.16 8.86
N GLU A 272 1.32 -1.72 10.05
CA GLU A 272 2.36 -2.71 10.37
C GLU A 272 2.18 -3.99 9.55
N ALA A 273 0.95 -4.52 9.48
CA ALA A 273 0.67 -5.73 8.68
C ALA A 273 0.97 -5.52 7.19
N LEU A 274 0.64 -4.35 6.64
CA LEU A 274 1.02 -4.00 5.27
C LEU A 274 2.54 -3.93 5.12
N THR A 275 3.24 -3.25 6.04
CA THR A 275 4.69 -3.09 5.98
C THR A 275 5.40 -4.44 6.04
N GLU A 276 5.01 -5.31 6.98
CA GLU A 276 5.56 -6.66 7.10
C GLU A 276 5.34 -7.48 5.83
N ALA A 277 4.12 -7.44 5.27
CA ALA A 277 3.79 -8.16 4.04
C ALA A 277 4.65 -7.69 2.86
N LEU A 278 4.83 -6.38 2.70
CA LEU A 278 5.65 -5.79 1.63
C LEU A 278 7.13 -6.17 1.77
N LEU A 279 7.70 -6.05 2.97
CA LEU A 279 9.12 -6.33 3.24
C LEU A 279 9.43 -7.83 3.14
N THR A 280 8.50 -8.69 3.56
CA THR A 280 8.62 -10.15 3.38
C THR A 280 8.60 -10.51 1.90
N ALA A 281 7.69 -9.92 1.14
CA ALA A 281 7.55 -10.17 -0.29
C ALA A 281 8.63 -9.46 -1.13
N SER A 282 9.43 -8.57 -0.54
CA SER A 282 10.48 -7.80 -1.22
C SER A 282 11.73 -7.69 -0.34
N PRO A 283 12.54 -8.76 -0.19
CA PRO A 283 13.74 -8.73 0.62
C PRO A 283 14.70 -7.61 0.19
N GLY A 284 15.10 -6.75 1.12
CA GLY A 284 15.93 -5.57 0.87
C GLY A 284 15.15 -4.30 0.57
N ALA A 285 13.82 -4.35 0.47
CA ALA A 285 12.97 -3.16 0.47
C ALA A 285 13.06 -2.40 1.80
N SER A 286 12.64 -1.15 1.77
CA SER A 286 12.46 -0.30 2.94
C SER A 286 11.13 0.43 2.86
N ALA A 287 10.57 0.78 4.01
CA ALA A 287 9.33 1.54 4.10
C ALA A 287 9.44 2.66 5.15
N ALA A 288 8.75 3.76 4.89
CA ALA A 288 8.51 4.84 5.84
C ALA A 288 7.03 5.19 5.84
N ARG A 289 6.53 5.76 6.93
CA ARG A 289 5.09 6.06 7.07
C ARG A 289 4.83 7.34 7.84
N ARG A 290 3.70 7.98 7.53
CA ARG A 290 3.21 9.17 8.22
C ARG A 290 1.70 9.10 8.39
N LEU A 291 1.23 9.41 9.60
CA LEU A 291 -0.18 9.61 9.88
C LEU A 291 -0.57 11.08 9.59
N LEU A 292 -1.59 11.26 8.76
CA LEU A 292 -2.22 12.56 8.47
C LEU A 292 -3.53 12.69 9.26
N ARG A 293 -3.79 13.89 9.76
CA ARG A 293 -4.99 14.27 10.52
C ARG A 293 -5.45 15.67 10.09
#